data_AF-A0A1D7TSR6-F1
#
_entry.id   AF-A0A1D7TSR6-F1
#
_cell.length_a   1.000
_cell.length_b   1.000
_cell.length_c   1.000
_cell.angle_alpha   90.00
_cell.angle_beta   90.00
_cell.angle_gamma   90.00
#
_symmetry.space_group_name_H-M   'P 1'
#
loop_
_entity.id
_entity.type
_entity.pdbx_description
1 polymer ?
#
loop_
_entity_poly.entity_id
_entity_poly.type
_entity_poly.pdbx_seq_one_letter_code
_entity_poly.pdbx_strand_id
1 'polypeptide(L)' 'MKINFKDEKTEDIYKVGNVIKDECNILYLITTNSDGGYSVIDLSNNQVFGTYKTLEDLIMNIGDEGDKLINVEINEI' A
#
# COMPACT_ATOMS: atom_id res chain seq x y z
N MET A 1 1.11 6.56 17.24
CA MET A 1 -0.36 6.73 17.23
C MET A 1 -0.98 5.35 17.01
N LYS A 2 -2.04 4.97 17.74
CA LYS A 2 -2.74 3.69 17.54
C LYS A 2 -4.10 3.98 16.91
N ILE A 3 -4.32 3.48 15.70
CA ILE A 3 -5.61 3.54 15.01
C ILE A 3 -6.12 2.10 14.91
N ASN A 4 -7.32 1.85 15.44
CA ASN A 4 -7.99 0.55 15.38
C ASN A 4 -9.04 0.63 14.28
N PHE A 5 -8.97 -0.25 13.30
CA PHE A 5 -10.00 -0.36 12.29
C PHE A 5 -10.75 -1.69 12.47
N LYS A 6 -12.06 -1.59 12.61
CA LYS A 6 -13.00 -2.72 12.53
C LYS A 6 -13.67 -2.59 11.16
N ASP A 7 -13.45 -3.57 10.30
CA ASP A 7 -14.05 -3.70 8.96
C ASP A 7 -13.60 -2.63 7.95
N GLU A 8 -12.29 -2.59 7.62
CA GLU A 8 -11.82 -1.78 6.49
C GLU A 8 -12.16 -2.47 5.17
N LYS A 9 -12.81 -1.74 4.27
CA LYS A 9 -12.89 -2.18 2.87
C LYS A 9 -11.50 -2.08 2.26
N THR A 10 -11.23 -2.85 1.20
CA THR A 10 -10.00 -2.73 0.40
C THR A 10 -9.75 -1.27 -0.01
N GLU A 11 -10.77 -0.52 -0.38
CA GLU A 11 -10.67 0.92 -0.71
C GLU A 11 -10.16 1.80 0.46
N ASP A 12 -10.38 1.37 1.70
CA ASP A 12 -9.95 2.12 2.88
C ASP A 12 -8.48 1.91 3.23
N ILE A 13 -7.89 0.79 2.82
CA ILE A 13 -6.48 0.45 3.08
C ILE A 13 -5.53 1.03 2.02
N TYR A 14 -5.97 1.17 0.77
CA TYR A 14 -5.17 1.72 -0.33
C TYR A 14 -5.15 3.24 -0.30
N LYS A 15 -4.29 3.82 0.54
CA LYS A 15 -4.10 5.28 0.66
C LYS A 15 -2.61 5.63 0.67
N VAL A 16 -2.27 6.79 0.12
CA VAL A 16 -0.87 7.28 0.11
C VAL A 16 -0.33 7.33 1.55
N GLY A 17 0.84 6.74 1.76
CA GLY A 17 1.50 6.61 3.06
C GLY A 17 1.14 5.36 3.84
N ASN A 18 0.10 4.61 3.43
CA ASN A 18 -0.22 3.33 4.05
C ASN A 18 0.76 2.24 3.61
N VAL A 19 1.07 1.33 4.53
CA VAL A 19 1.76 0.09 4.25
C VAL A 19 0.78 -1.07 4.36
N ILE A 20 0.71 -1.86 3.31
CA ILE A 20 -0.21 -2.98 3.14
C ILE A 20 0.60 -4.27 3.15
N LYS A 21 0.06 -5.30 3.77
CA LYS A 21 0.63 -6.64 3.79
C LYS A 21 -0.29 -7.60 3.09
N ASP A 22 0.24 -8.27 2.07
CA ASP A 22 -0.49 -9.29 1.31
C ASP A 22 -0.51 -10.65 2.02
N GLU A 23 -1.23 -11.60 1.44
CA GLU A 23 -1.32 -12.97 1.93
C GLU A 23 0.04 -13.71 1.93
N CYS A 24 0.97 -13.29 1.06
CA CYS A 24 2.34 -13.80 1.00
C CYS A 24 3.28 -13.18 2.05
N ASN A 25 2.78 -12.27 2.90
CA ASN A 25 3.53 -11.47 3.86
C ASN A 25 4.49 -10.44 3.26
N ILE A 26 4.32 -10.06 2.00
CA ILE A 26 5.08 -8.98 1.35
C ILE A 26 4.49 -7.65 1.81
N LEU A 27 5.37 -6.67 2.08
CA LEU A 27 4.97 -5.33 2.51
C LEU A 27 5.05 -4.37 1.33
N TYR A 28 3.94 -3.67 1.06
CA TYR A 28 3.85 -2.68 0.01
C TYR A 28 3.54 -1.28 0.57
N LEU A 29 4.29 -0.27 0.16
CA LEU A 29 4.01 1.13 0.44
C LEU A 29 3.26 1.76 -0.75
N ILE A 30 2.15 2.44 -0.48
CA ILE A 30 1.45 3.23 -1.47
C ILE A 30 1.98 4.66 -1.46
N THR A 31 2.47 5.15 -2.59
CA THR A 31 3.02 6.51 -2.74
C THR A 31 2.46 7.20 -3.98
N THR A 32 2.56 8.53 -4.06
CA THR A 32 2.45 9.24 -5.33
C THR A 32 3.74 9.11 -6.13
N ASN A 33 3.67 9.33 -7.44
CA ASN A 33 4.85 9.42 -8.32
C ASN A 33 4.97 10.80 -8.99
N SER A 34 6.11 11.03 -9.67
CA SER A 34 6.42 12.29 -10.34
C SER A 34 5.45 12.65 -11.47
N ASP A 35 4.75 11.67 -12.01
CA ASP A 35 3.80 11.84 -13.12
C ASP A 35 2.39 12.20 -12.64
N GLY A 36 2.21 12.41 -11.33
CA GLY A 36 0.94 12.74 -10.72
C GLY A 36 0.00 11.54 -10.51
N GLY A 37 0.51 10.33 -10.68
CA GLY A 37 -0.17 9.07 -10.37
C GLY A 37 0.31 8.45 -9.06
N TYR A 38 0.11 7.14 -8.95
CA TYR A 38 0.41 6.33 -7.78
C TYR A 38 1.47 5.28 -8.12
N SER A 39 2.30 4.93 -7.15
CA SER A 39 3.20 3.80 -7.20
C SER A 39 3.05 2.93 -5.98
N VAL A 40 3.30 1.64 -6.19
CA VAL A 40 3.30 0.61 -5.17
C VAL A 40 4.75 0.16 -5.03
N ILE A 41 5.33 0.31 -3.85
CA ILE A 41 6.73 -0.01 -3.58
C ILE A 41 6.77 -1.30 -2.77
N ASP A 42 7.41 -2.34 -3.29
CA ASP A 42 7.74 -3.54 -2.50
C ASP A 42 8.89 -3.20 -1.55
N LEU A 43 8.59 -3.18 -0.25
CA LEU A 43 9.56 -2.84 0.80
C LEU A 43 10.54 -3.99 1.08
N SER A 44 10.28 -5.19 0.59
CA SER A 44 11.15 -6.36 0.80
C SER A 44 12.43 -6.28 -0.03
N ASN A 45 12.35 -5.64 -1.20
CA ASN A 45 13.48 -5.47 -2.13
C ASN A 45 13.71 -4.00 -2.54
N ASN A 46 12.90 -3.06 -2.02
CA ASN A 46 12.97 -1.63 -2.29
C ASN A 46 12.81 -1.29 -3.78
N GLN A 47 11.83 -1.91 -4.45
CA GLN A 47 11.54 -1.70 -5.87
C GLN A 47 10.11 -1.24 -6.12
N VAL A 48 9.92 -0.52 -7.23
CA VAL A 48 8.58 -0.20 -7.72
C VAL A 48 7.95 -1.50 -8.26
N PHE A 49 6.90 -1.95 -7.60
CA PHE A 49 6.11 -3.10 -8.02
C PHE A 49 5.18 -2.73 -9.20
N GLY A 50 4.55 -1.56 -9.14
CA GLY A 50 3.65 -1.08 -10.19
C GLY A 50 3.34 0.41 -10.08
N THR A 51 2.88 0.98 -11.19
CA THR A 51 2.49 2.40 -11.29
C THR A 51 1.11 2.53 -11.93
N TYR A 52 0.28 3.40 -11.38
CA TYR A 52 -1.13 3.55 -11.79
C TYR A 52 -1.51 5.01 -11.90
N LYS A 53 -2.40 5.34 -12.84
CA LYS A 53 -2.81 6.73 -13.07
C LYS A 53 -3.77 7.23 -12.00
N THR A 54 -4.70 6.37 -11.56
CA THR A 54 -5.67 6.68 -10.52
C THR A 54 -5.58 5.67 -9.38
N LEU A 55 -6.15 6.02 -8.23
CA LEU A 55 -6.24 5.10 -7.09
C LEU A 55 -7.20 3.94 -7.39
N GLU A 56 -8.24 4.20 -8.16
CA GLU A 56 -9.17 3.18 -8.65
C GLU A 56 -8.45 2.15 -9.54
N ASP A 57 -7.63 2.60 -10.50
CA ASP A 57 -6.82 1.70 -11.33
C ASP A 57 -5.88 0.83 -10.48
N LEU A 58 -5.28 1.41 -9.44
CA LEU A 58 -4.42 0.69 -8.50
C LEU A 58 -5.21 -0.42 -7.79
N ILE A 59 -6.34 -0.06 -7.15
CA ILE A 59 -7.16 -1.01 -6.40
C ILE A 59 -7.69 -2.13 -7.32
N MET A 60 -8.13 -1.81 -8.54
CA MET A 60 -8.63 -2.82 -9.48
C MET A 60 -7.54 -3.82 -9.93
N ASN A 61 -6.26 -3.42 -9.95
CA ASN A 61 -5.18 -4.28 -10.44
C ASN A 61 -4.45 -5.03 -9.33
N ILE A 62 -4.40 -4.48 -8.12
CA ILE A 62 -3.60 -5.05 -7.02
C ILE A 62 -4.36 -5.23 -5.71
N GLY A 63 -5.58 -4.71 -5.61
CA GLY A 63 -6.37 -4.79 -4.39
C GLY A 63 -6.88 -6.21 -4.13
N ASP A 64 -6.58 -6.74 -2.96
CA ASP A 64 -7.08 -8.02 -2.49
C ASP A 64 -7.90 -7.87 -1.20
N GLU A 65 -8.86 -8.77 -0.96
CA GLU A 65 -9.66 -8.76 0.28
C GLU A 65 -8.85 -9.29 1.49
N GLY A 66 -7.80 -10.07 1.24
CA GLY A 66 -6.88 -10.61 2.25
C GLY A 66 -5.82 -9.61 2.71
N ASP A 67 -5.70 -8.48 2.03
CA ASP A 67 -4.74 -7.43 2.33
C ASP A 67 -5.02 -6.76 3.67
N LYS A 68 -3.95 -6.45 4.39
CA LYS A 68 -4.04 -5.86 5.74
C LYS A 68 -3.23 -4.59 5.83
N LEU A 69 -3.83 -3.55 6.39
CA LEU A 69 -3.11 -2.36 6.81
C LEU A 69 -2.17 -2.69 7.98
N ILE A 70 -0.89 -2.36 7.84
CA ILE A 70 0.13 -2.62 8.86
C ILE A 70 0.76 -1.30 9.30
N ASN A 71 0.94 -1.18 10.62
CA ASN A 71 1.77 -0.12 11.18
C ASN A 71 3.24 -0.52 11.07
N VAL A 72 4.04 0.32 10.42
CA VAL A 72 5.49 0.16 10.33
C VAL A 72 6.21 1.35 10.97
N GLU A 73 7.44 1.12 11.40
CA GLU A 73 8.36 2.15 11.89
C GLU A 73 9.54 2.24 10.93
N ILE A 74 9.85 3.46 10.47
CA ILE A 74 11.02 3.71 9.64
C ILE A 74 12.16 4.09 10.58
N ASN A 75 13.20 3.26 10.56
CA ASN A 75 14.43 3.50 11.31
C ASN A 75 15.54 3.86 10.32
N GLU A 76 16.14 5.04 10.47
CA GLU A 76 17.35 5.45 9.75
C GLU A 76 18.58 4.87 10.48
N ILE A 77 19.57 4.36 9.74
CA ILE A 77 20.82 3.78 10.27
C ILE A 77 21.99 4.60 9.74
#